data_AF-A0A2W4Q7H4-F1
#
_entry.id   AF-A0A2W4Q7H4-F1
#
_cell.length_a   1.000
_cell.length_b   1.000
_cell.length_c   1.000
_cell.angle_alpha   90.00
_cell.angle_beta   90.00
_cell.angle_gamma   90.00
#
_symmetry.space_group_name_H-M   'P 1'
#
loop_
_entity.id
_entity.type
_entity.pdbx_description
1 polymer ?
#
loop_
_entity_poly.entity_id
_entity_poly.type
_entity_poly.pdbx_seq_one_letter_code
_entity_poly.pdbx_strand_id
1 'polypeptide(L)'
;MAGIELTPRQIRLADRLLRSGQPVTLAALASALEVSTRTVQRDLPAVERWLAGQGIRLSVRPRVGIVVSAPPGQRERALERLSAQRRRHELSPEERQERLRRELLTTRSAKLAYFARRFGVTEATISNDLDRIAPWFAERGLTLIRKPGYGIELQGPERCFRSAIVDLVREGLTDEQLIEGLRRLAEPAGNAVAEAAFSVLLGFVDRETVVRVEAEVRALNHRLPQPMADGSAAGLVVHLALAIERLRAGEAIHIPAETLESLRQTREWQYAAELAGQVSAALGLR
;
A
#
# COMPACT_ATOMS: atom_id res chain seq x y z
N MET A 1 5.72 -26.05 3.59
CA MET A 1 4.70 -25.41 4.44
C MET A 1 4.94 -23.91 4.40
N ALA A 2 3.97 -23.11 3.97
CA ALA A 2 4.10 -21.66 3.93
C ALA A 2 4.50 -21.13 5.32
N GLY A 3 5.56 -20.33 5.39
CA GLY A 3 6.02 -19.75 6.65
C GLY A 3 4.97 -18.77 7.16
N ILE A 4 4.49 -18.95 8.40
CA ILE A 4 3.58 -18.00 9.04
C ILE A 4 4.33 -16.66 9.17
N GLU A 5 3.73 -15.58 8.68
CA GLU A 5 4.28 -14.23 8.78
C GLU A 5 3.57 -13.45 9.89
N LEU A 6 4.35 -12.87 10.79
CA LEU A 6 3.84 -12.12 11.94
C LEU A 6 3.83 -10.62 11.64
N THR A 7 2.81 -9.89 12.09
CA THR A 7 2.82 -8.42 12.06
C THR A 7 3.91 -7.84 12.98
N PRO A 8 4.35 -6.58 12.81
CA PRO A 8 5.37 -5.97 13.68
C PRO A 8 5.06 -6.07 15.18
N ARG A 9 3.78 -5.92 15.56
CA ARG A 9 3.35 -6.05 16.96
C ARG A 9 3.41 -7.50 17.45
N GLN A 10 3.00 -8.46 16.63
CA GLN A 10 3.12 -9.88 16.94
C GLN A 10 4.59 -10.32 17.03
N ILE A 11 5.47 -9.74 16.21
CA ILE A 11 6.93 -9.94 16.30
C ILE A 11 7.45 -9.46 17.65
N ARG A 12 7.07 -8.24 18.10
CA ARG A 12 7.44 -7.74 19.44
C ARG A 12 6.93 -8.65 20.56
N LEU A 13 5.70 -9.15 20.44
CA LEU A 13 5.12 -10.10 21.40
C LEU A 13 5.90 -11.43 21.45
N ALA A 14 6.23 -12.00 20.28
CA ALA A 14 7.01 -13.22 20.16
C ALA A 14 8.43 -13.05 20.71
N ASP A 15 9.10 -11.93 20.42
CA ASP A 15 10.45 -11.62 20.90
C ASP A 15 10.46 -11.55 22.43
N ARG A 16 9.47 -10.86 23.02
CA ARG A 16 9.34 -10.76 24.47
C ARG A 16 9.13 -12.12 25.14
N LEU A 17 8.29 -12.97 24.56
CA LEU A 17 8.07 -14.34 25.04
C LEU A 17 9.35 -15.18 24.94
N LEU A 18 10.03 -15.18 23.80
CA LEU A 18 11.25 -15.98 23.57
C LEU A 18 12.42 -15.56 24.49
N ARG A 19 12.56 -14.26 24.76
CA ARG A 19 13.58 -13.72 25.67
C ARG A 19 13.21 -13.86 27.15
N SER A 20 11.94 -14.14 27.46
CA SER A 20 11.53 -14.35 28.85
C SER A 20 12.06 -15.69 29.37
N GLY A 21 12.96 -15.62 30.36
CA GLY A 21 13.43 -16.80 31.10
C GLY A 21 12.46 -17.29 32.18
N GLN A 22 11.38 -16.54 32.41
CA GLN A 22 10.42 -16.74 33.49
C GLN A 22 8.98 -16.62 32.96
N PRO A 23 7.99 -17.16 33.67
CA PRO A 23 6.57 -16.96 33.34
C PRO A 23 6.22 -15.47 33.24
N VAL A 24 5.45 -15.11 32.21
CA VAL A 24 5.03 -13.71 31.96
C VAL A 24 3.51 -13.61 31.94
N THR A 25 2.96 -12.65 32.67
CA THR A 25 1.50 -12.42 32.70
C THR A 25 1.04 -11.63 31.46
N LEU A 26 -0.25 -11.77 31.12
CA LEU A 26 -0.86 -10.96 30.07
C LEU A 26 -0.75 -9.45 30.36
N ALA A 27 -0.86 -9.05 31.62
CA ALA A 27 -0.71 -7.66 32.03
C ALA A 27 0.72 -7.12 31.82
N ALA A 28 1.74 -7.93 32.15
CA ALA A 28 3.13 -7.56 31.93
C ALA A 28 3.46 -7.44 30.43
N LEU A 29 2.93 -8.35 29.60
CA LEU A 29 3.06 -8.26 28.15
C LEU A 29 2.35 -7.03 27.58
N ALA A 30 1.14 -6.73 28.06
CA ALA A 30 0.35 -5.58 27.64
C ALA A 30 1.08 -4.27 27.97
N SER A 31 1.61 -4.15 29.19
CA SER A 31 2.41 -2.99 29.62
C SER A 31 3.69 -2.83 28.79
N ALA A 32 4.46 -3.90 28.59
CA ALA A 32 5.71 -3.85 27.82
C ALA A 32 5.51 -3.52 26.33
N LEU A 33 4.32 -3.82 25.80
CA LEU A 33 3.95 -3.55 24.41
C LEU A 33 3.14 -2.25 24.25
N GLU A 34 2.83 -1.56 25.35
CA GLU A 34 1.99 -0.36 25.39
C GLU A 34 0.61 -0.57 24.72
N VAL A 35 -0.03 -1.70 25.01
CA VAL A 35 -1.36 -2.05 24.48
C VAL A 35 -2.28 -2.60 25.57
N SER A 36 -3.57 -2.78 25.23
CA SER A 36 -4.52 -3.43 26.14
C SER A 36 -4.25 -4.94 26.27
N THR A 37 -4.64 -5.53 27.40
CA THR A 37 -4.62 -7.00 27.59
C THR A 37 -5.47 -7.73 26.54
N ARG A 38 -6.59 -7.13 26.11
CA ARG A 38 -7.43 -7.64 25.02
C ARG A 38 -6.68 -7.70 23.68
N THR A 39 -5.82 -6.72 23.41
CA THR A 39 -4.97 -6.71 22.22
C THR A 39 -3.95 -7.85 22.26
N VAL A 40 -3.28 -8.06 23.41
CA VAL A 40 -2.37 -9.19 23.59
C VAL A 40 -3.09 -10.52 23.40
N GLN A 41 -4.28 -10.68 23.99
CA GLN A 41 -5.11 -11.88 23.83
C GLN A 41 -5.50 -12.14 22.37
N ARG A 42 -5.78 -11.09 21.58
CA ARG A 42 -6.10 -11.22 20.15
C ARG A 42 -4.89 -11.62 19.32
N ASP A 43 -3.70 -11.13 19.67
CA ASP A 43 -2.47 -11.41 18.93
C ASP A 43 -1.83 -12.76 19.31
N LEU A 44 -2.06 -13.24 20.54
CA LEU A 44 -1.45 -14.45 21.09
C LEU A 44 -1.68 -15.72 20.23
N PRO A 45 -2.88 -15.98 19.67
CA PRO A 45 -3.10 -17.17 18.84
C PRO A 45 -2.27 -17.21 17.55
N ALA A 46 -1.92 -16.05 16.98
CA ALA A 46 -1.04 -15.99 15.81
C ALA A 46 0.41 -16.28 16.21
N VAL A 47 0.87 -15.70 17.33
CA VAL A 47 2.21 -15.93 17.88
C VAL A 47 2.38 -17.38 18.33
N GLU A 48 1.37 -17.97 18.96
CA GLU A 48 1.38 -19.38 19.37
C GLU A 48 1.53 -20.33 18.19
N ARG A 49 0.74 -20.14 17.12
CA ARG A 49 0.87 -20.93 15.89
C ARG A 49 2.23 -20.78 15.24
N TRP A 50 2.77 -19.57 15.21
CA TRP A 50 4.11 -19.31 14.69
C TRP A 50 5.19 -20.04 15.49
N LEU A 51 5.14 -19.94 16.83
CA LEU A 51 6.07 -20.63 17.74
C LEU A 51 5.95 -22.15 17.67
N ALA A 52 4.74 -22.68 17.55
CA ALA A 52 4.50 -24.11 17.36
C ALA A 52 5.17 -24.62 16.08
N GLY A 53 5.15 -23.84 15.00
CA GLY A 53 5.91 -24.12 13.77
C GLY A 53 7.43 -24.11 13.94
N GLN A 54 7.94 -23.52 15.04
CA GLN A 54 9.35 -23.57 15.45
C GLN A 54 9.64 -24.69 16.45
N GLY A 55 8.66 -25.55 16.78
CA GLY A 55 8.79 -26.57 17.82
C GLY A 55 8.80 -26.00 19.25
N ILE A 56 8.29 -24.79 19.45
CA ILE A 56 8.19 -24.11 20.75
C ILE A 56 6.73 -24.14 21.21
N ARG A 57 6.51 -24.55 22.46
CA ARG A 57 5.17 -24.64 23.05
C ARG A 57 4.93 -23.51 24.04
N LEU A 58 3.81 -22.80 23.86
CA LEU A 58 3.27 -21.91 24.88
C LEU A 58 2.34 -22.71 25.78
N SER A 59 2.36 -22.42 27.09
CA SER A 59 1.36 -22.93 28.02
C SER A 59 0.87 -21.80 28.91
N VAL A 60 -0.44 -21.62 28.97
CA VAL A 60 -1.08 -20.67 29.87
C VAL A 60 -1.35 -21.39 31.19
N ARG A 61 -0.69 -20.95 32.26
CA ARG A 61 -0.87 -21.53 33.60
C ARG A 61 -1.67 -20.56 34.48
N PRO A 62 -2.81 -20.99 35.05
CA PRO A 62 -3.58 -20.15 35.97
C PRO A 62 -2.70 -19.59 37.08
N ARG A 63 -2.83 -18.29 37.40
CA ARG A 63 -2.07 -17.58 38.44
C ARG A 63 -0.55 -17.50 38.26
N VAL A 64 0.01 -18.10 37.22
CA VAL A 64 1.46 -18.09 36.92
C VAL A 64 1.77 -17.30 35.64
N GLY A 65 0.87 -17.34 34.65
CA GLY A 65 1.02 -16.64 33.38
C GLY A 65 1.40 -17.57 32.23
N ILE A 66 1.97 -17.00 31.18
CA ILE A 66 2.38 -17.68 29.96
C ILE A 66 3.80 -18.21 30.15
N VAL A 67 3.98 -19.50 29.95
CA VAL A 67 5.27 -20.20 30.05
C VAL A 67 5.68 -20.69 28.67
N VAL A 68 6.93 -20.39 28.29
CA VAL A 68 7.53 -20.77 27.01
C VAL A 68 8.44 -21.98 27.22
N SER A 69 8.02 -23.12 26.68
CA SER A 69 8.80 -24.37 26.68
C SER A 69 9.44 -24.57 25.32
N ALA A 70 10.77 -24.54 25.28
CA ALA A 70 11.56 -24.73 24.05
C ALA A 70 12.68 -25.74 24.31
N PRO A 71 12.90 -26.69 23.39
CA PRO A 71 14.09 -27.54 23.43
C PRO A 71 15.38 -26.70 23.33
N PRO A 72 16.54 -27.24 23.78
CA PRO A 72 17.83 -26.57 23.65
C PRO A 72 18.10 -26.11 22.21
N GLY A 73 18.55 -24.86 22.03
CA GLY A 73 18.85 -24.29 20.71
C GLY A 73 17.65 -23.84 19.87
N GLN A 74 16.41 -24.22 20.24
CA GLN A 74 15.22 -23.81 19.47
C GLN A 74 14.83 -22.36 19.75
N ARG A 75 15.08 -21.85 20.96
CA ARG A 75 14.86 -20.44 21.28
C ARG A 75 15.74 -19.53 20.42
N GLU A 76 17.02 -19.87 20.30
CA GLU A 76 18.00 -19.13 19.51
C GLU A 76 17.62 -19.13 18.03
N ARG A 77 17.30 -20.31 17.47
CA ARG A 77 16.84 -20.43 16.07
C ARG A 77 15.54 -19.68 15.81
N ALA A 78 14.60 -19.69 16.76
CA ALA A 78 13.37 -18.91 16.65
C ALA A 78 13.66 -17.40 16.71
N LEU A 79 14.57 -16.95 17.59
CA LEU A 79 15.00 -15.55 17.63
C LEU A 79 15.70 -15.10 16.35
N GLU A 80 16.50 -15.96 15.71
CA GLU A 80 17.12 -15.67 14.41
C GLU A 80 16.09 -15.53 13.30
N ARG A 81 15.12 -16.45 13.22
CA ARG A 81 14.00 -16.39 12.26
C ARG A 81 13.12 -15.18 12.51
N LEU A 82 12.85 -14.86 13.77
CA LEU A 82 12.09 -13.68 14.17
C LEU A 82 12.83 -12.40 13.80
N SER A 83 14.16 -12.37 13.97
CA SER A 83 15.00 -11.25 13.55
C SER A 83 15.02 -11.09 12.04
N ALA A 84 15.02 -12.19 11.28
CA ALA A 84 14.87 -12.14 9.82
C ALA A 84 13.50 -11.59 9.40
N GLN A 85 12.41 -12.01 10.04
CA GLN A 85 11.08 -11.41 9.81
C GLN A 85 11.07 -9.93 10.21
N ARG A 86 11.64 -9.58 11.37
CA ARG A 86 11.75 -8.20 11.83
C ARG A 86 12.49 -7.32 10.83
N ARG A 87 13.63 -7.76 10.31
CA ARG A 87 14.38 -7.04 9.27
C ARG A 87 13.57 -6.83 7.98
N ARG A 88 12.68 -7.76 7.62
CA ARG A 88 11.73 -7.57 6.51
C ARG A 88 10.66 -6.52 6.79
N HIS A 89 10.44 -6.18 8.05
CA HIS A 89 9.52 -5.12 8.49
C HIS A 89 10.22 -3.82 8.91
N GLU A 90 11.54 -3.82 9.07
CA GLU A 90 12.33 -2.61 9.35
C GLU A 90 12.44 -1.81 8.06
N LEU A 91 11.46 -0.96 7.83
CA LEU A 91 11.50 0.02 6.75
C LEU A 91 12.60 1.03 7.05
N SER A 92 13.45 1.30 6.06
CA SER A 92 14.30 2.48 6.11
C SER A 92 13.44 3.75 6.25
N PRO A 93 13.97 4.86 6.78
CA PRO A 93 13.26 6.13 6.77
C PRO A 93 12.70 6.49 5.39
N GLU A 94 13.48 6.27 4.33
CA GLU A 94 13.12 6.56 2.94
C GLU A 94 11.97 5.66 2.47
N GLU A 95 12.06 4.34 2.71
CA GLU A 95 10.99 3.40 2.36
C GLU A 95 9.70 3.72 3.11
N ARG A 96 9.80 4.11 4.39
CA ARG A 96 8.65 4.49 5.20
C ARG A 96 8.03 5.79 4.70
N GLN A 97 8.85 6.79 4.37
CA GLN A 97 8.40 8.07 3.80
C GLN A 97 7.71 7.86 2.44
N GLU A 98 8.24 6.98 1.59
CA GLU A 98 7.59 6.65 0.34
C GLU A 98 6.24 5.97 0.52
N ARG A 99 6.16 4.96 1.39
CA ARG A 99 4.88 4.33 1.69
C ARG A 99 3.89 5.29 2.35
N LEU A 100 4.38 6.22 3.18
CA LEU A 100 3.57 7.26 3.80
C LEU A 100 3.01 8.23 2.74
N ARG A 101 3.79 8.61 1.72
CA ARG A 101 3.32 9.39 0.56
C ARG A 101 2.17 8.67 -0.16
N ARG A 102 2.36 7.38 -0.48
CA ARG A 102 1.32 6.56 -1.13
C ARG A 102 0.03 6.52 -0.29
N GLU A 103 0.15 6.21 0.99
CA GLU A 103 -1.01 6.12 1.89
C GLU A 103 -1.78 7.44 2.00
N LEU A 104 -1.08 8.59 2.07
CA LEU A 104 -1.73 9.89 2.17
C LEU A 104 -2.46 10.29 0.88
N LEU A 105 -1.92 9.95 -0.29
CA LEU A 105 -2.59 10.21 -1.58
C LEU A 105 -3.88 9.39 -1.73
N THR A 106 -3.93 8.20 -1.14
CA THR A 106 -5.11 7.32 -1.15
C THR A 106 -6.12 7.70 -0.07
N THR A 107 -5.70 7.78 1.19
CA THR A 107 -6.60 7.96 2.34
C THR A 107 -7.04 9.42 2.55
N ARG A 108 -6.25 10.39 2.07
CA ARG A 108 -6.37 11.84 2.25
C ARG A 108 -6.34 12.33 3.69
N SER A 109 -6.94 11.63 4.64
CA SER A 109 -6.88 11.97 6.06
C SER A 109 -6.87 10.74 6.95
N ALA A 110 -6.08 10.79 8.03
CA ALA A 110 -6.09 9.77 9.06
C ALA A 110 -5.43 10.29 10.35
N LYS A 111 -5.75 9.65 11.48
CA LYS A 111 -5.09 9.93 12.77
C LYS A 111 -3.61 9.55 12.71
N LEU A 112 -2.75 10.31 13.41
CA LEU A 112 -1.31 10.02 13.48
C LEU A 112 -1.03 8.61 14.02
N ALA A 113 -1.79 8.19 15.04
CA ALA A 113 -1.78 6.84 15.61
C ALA A 113 -2.06 5.71 14.59
N TYR A 114 -2.81 5.98 13.52
CA TYR A 114 -3.06 4.99 12.47
C TYR A 114 -1.76 4.69 11.71
N PHE A 115 -1.03 5.72 11.28
CA PHE A 115 0.25 5.56 10.58
C PHE A 115 1.30 4.94 11.49
N ALA A 116 1.41 5.41 12.74
CA ALA A 116 2.35 4.85 13.72
C ALA A 116 2.16 3.33 13.89
N ARG A 117 0.90 2.89 14.06
CA ARG A 117 0.57 1.47 14.14
C ARG A 117 0.84 0.72 12.83
N ARG A 118 0.54 1.33 11.68
CA ARG A 118 0.71 0.72 10.36
C ARG A 118 2.18 0.49 10.02
N PHE A 119 3.04 1.45 10.33
CA PHE A 119 4.47 1.39 10.06
C PHE A 119 5.30 0.81 11.21
N GLY A 120 4.67 0.51 12.36
CA GLY A 120 5.36 -0.07 13.51
C GLY A 120 6.34 0.89 14.20
N VAL A 121 6.11 2.19 14.12
CA VAL A 121 6.95 3.24 14.70
C VAL A 121 6.15 4.14 15.65
N THR A 122 6.82 5.10 16.30
CA THR A 122 6.15 6.05 17.21
C THR A 122 5.42 7.15 16.43
N GLU A 123 4.45 7.81 17.06
CA GLU A 123 3.81 9.01 16.48
C GLU A 123 4.81 10.14 16.22
N ALA A 124 5.84 10.28 17.07
CA ALA A 124 6.93 11.24 16.86
C ALA A 124 7.74 10.93 15.60
N THR A 125 8.03 9.65 15.33
CA THR A 125 8.71 9.22 14.10
C THR A 125 7.88 9.58 12.86
N ILE A 126 6.58 9.28 12.88
CA ILE A 126 5.70 9.67 11.77
C ILE A 126 5.65 11.19 11.63
N SER A 127 5.58 11.95 12.73
CA SER A 127 5.59 13.41 12.69
C SER A 127 6.83 13.94 11.96
N ASN A 128 8.01 13.39 12.26
CA ASN A 128 9.26 13.75 11.58
C ASN A 128 9.25 13.35 10.10
N ASP A 129 8.74 12.16 9.76
CA ASP A 129 8.62 11.73 8.37
C ASP A 129 7.65 12.64 7.58
N LEU A 130 6.55 13.07 8.20
CA LEU A 130 5.61 14.03 7.62
C LEU A 130 6.29 15.38 7.33
N ASP A 131 7.18 15.85 8.20
CA ASP A 131 7.96 17.08 7.96
C ASP A 131 8.92 16.91 6.78
N ARG A 132 9.48 15.71 6.59
CA ARG A 132 10.37 15.39 5.46
C ARG A 132 9.65 15.29 4.13
N ILE A 133 8.42 14.77 4.10
CA ILE A 133 7.65 14.59 2.86
C ILE A 133 6.74 15.78 2.52
N ALA A 134 6.50 16.71 3.45
CA ALA A 134 5.68 17.89 3.19
C ALA A 134 6.12 18.72 1.98
N PRO A 135 7.43 18.96 1.74
CA PRO A 135 7.89 19.67 0.54
C PRO A 135 7.49 18.98 -0.77
N TRP A 136 7.57 17.64 -0.82
CA TRP A 136 7.20 16.84 -1.99
C TRP A 136 5.73 17.06 -2.39
N PHE A 137 4.84 17.17 -1.40
CA PHE A 137 3.43 17.49 -1.62
C PHE A 137 3.23 18.94 -2.06
N ALA A 138 3.94 19.88 -1.43
CA ALA A 138 3.83 21.31 -1.73
C ALA A 138 4.21 21.61 -3.19
N GLU A 139 5.29 21.01 -3.69
CA GLU A 139 5.72 21.10 -5.10
C GLU A 139 4.64 20.63 -6.09
N ARG A 140 3.73 19.76 -5.65
CA ARG A 140 2.63 19.20 -6.44
C ARG A 140 1.29 19.90 -6.18
N GLY A 141 1.30 21.03 -5.48
CA GLY A 141 0.10 21.80 -5.17
C GLY A 141 -0.80 21.14 -4.11
N LEU A 142 -0.25 20.26 -3.28
CA LEU A 142 -0.93 19.61 -2.16
C LEU A 142 -0.39 20.14 -0.83
N THR A 143 -1.28 20.38 0.13
CA THR A 143 -0.94 20.93 1.44
C THR A 143 -1.21 19.92 2.54
N LEU A 144 -0.19 19.63 3.36
CA LEU A 144 -0.31 18.74 4.51
C LEU A 144 -0.72 19.55 5.75
N ILE A 145 -1.91 19.29 6.26
CA ILE A 145 -2.49 19.98 7.42
C ILE A 145 -2.50 19.03 8.62
N ARG A 146 -2.00 19.53 9.76
CA ARG A 146 -2.06 18.85 11.06
C ARG A 146 -3.16 19.47 11.90
N LYS A 147 -4.18 18.69 12.28
CA LYS A 147 -5.29 19.14 13.12
C LYS A 147 -5.22 18.42 14.48
N PRO A 148 -5.11 19.15 15.61
CA PRO A 148 -5.16 18.56 16.95
C PRO A 148 -6.40 17.67 17.13
N GLY A 149 -6.23 16.45 17.61
CA GLY A 149 -7.33 15.48 17.85
C GLY A 149 -7.96 14.83 16.61
N TYR A 150 -7.81 15.41 15.42
CA TYR A 150 -8.36 14.92 14.15
C TYR A 150 -7.32 14.09 13.35
N GLY A 151 -6.06 14.53 13.34
CA GLY A 151 -4.97 13.82 12.67
C GLY A 151 -4.29 14.64 11.57
N ILE A 152 -3.90 13.94 10.51
CA ILE A 152 -3.27 14.48 9.30
C ILE A 152 -4.31 14.52 8.20
N GLU A 153 -4.33 15.61 7.44
CA GLU A 153 -5.18 15.79 6.27
C GLU A 153 -4.36 16.40 5.13
N LEU A 154 -4.42 15.78 3.96
CA LEU A 154 -3.83 16.28 2.72
C LEU A 154 -4.93 16.99 1.93
N GLN A 155 -4.70 18.26 1.57
CA GLN A 155 -5.67 19.10 0.87
C GLN A 155 -5.12 19.60 -0.45
N GLY A 156 -6.00 19.77 -1.43
CA GLY A 156 -5.68 20.36 -2.72
C GLY A 156 -6.69 19.97 -3.80
N PRO A 157 -6.59 20.54 -5.00
CA PRO A 157 -7.45 20.17 -6.11
C PRO A 157 -7.25 18.70 -6.51
N GLU A 158 -8.32 18.02 -6.94
CA GLU A 158 -8.26 16.60 -7.35
C GLU A 158 -7.23 16.35 -8.47
N ARG A 159 -7.07 17.30 -9.40
CA ARG A 159 -6.04 17.23 -10.45
C ARG A 159 -4.62 17.12 -9.86
N CYS A 160 -4.35 17.75 -8.72
CA CYS A 160 -3.05 17.72 -8.05
C CYS A 160 -2.79 16.37 -7.41
N PHE A 161 -3.81 15.73 -6.82
CA PHE A 161 -3.71 14.35 -6.34
C PHE A 161 -3.39 13.38 -7.48
N ARG A 162 -4.10 13.50 -8.61
CA ARG A 162 -3.85 12.62 -9.77
C ARG A 162 -2.44 12.80 -10.33
N SER A 163 -2.00 14.06 -10.49
CA SER A 163 -0.63 14.35 -10.93
C SER A 163 0.40 13.79 -9.96
N ALA A 164 0.20 13.99 -8.65
CA ALA A 164 1.13 13.51 -7.63
C ALA A 164 1.25 11.98 -7.61
N ILE A 165 0.16 11.24 -7.83
CA ILE A 165 0.21 9.78 -7.93
C ILE A 165 1.00 9.36 -9.17
N VAL A 166 0.80 10.02 -10.31
CA VAL A 166 1.56 9.74 -11.55
C VAL A 166 3.05 10.01 -11.35
N ASP A 167 3.40 11.13 -10.71
CA ASP A 167 4.80 11.46 -10.41
C ASP A 167 5.42 10.42 -9.47
N LEU A 168 4.67 9.98 -8.45
CA LEU A 168 5.13 8.96 -7.50
C LEU A 168 5.33 7.59 -8.17
N VAL A 169 4.50 7.25 -9.16
CA VAL A 169 4.69 6.05 -9.99
C VAL A 169 5.98 6.16 -10.80
N ARG A 170 6.25 7.32 -11.41
CA ARG A 170 7.47 7.58 -12.21
C ARG A 170 8.75 7.65 -11.38
N GLU A 171 8.66 8.01 -10.10
CA GLU A 171 9.80 7.93 -9.18
C GLU A 171 10.21 6.49 -8.88
N GLY A 172 9.25 5.56 -8.84
CA GLY A 172 9.50 4.15 -8.53
C GLY A 172 9.78 3.26 -9.73
N LEU A 173 9.44 3.70 -10.94
CA LEU A 173 9.49 2.91 -12.18
C LEU A 173 9.91 3.79 -13.37
N THR A 174 10.86 3.31 -14.16
CA THR A 174 11.16 3.96 -15.44
C THR A 174 10.05 3.74 -16.45
N ASP A 175 9.95 4.61 -17.45
CA ASP A 175 8.95 4.51 -18.50
C ASP A 175 9.06 3.17 -19.26
N GLU A 176 10.28 2.66 -19.47
CA GLU A 176 10.51 1.35 -20.09
C GLU A 176 9.97 0.21 -19.24
N GLN A 177 10.17 0.25 -17.92
CA GLN A 177 9.66 -0.76 -16.99
C GLN A 177 8.13 -0.74 -16.92
N LEU A 178 7.53 0.45 -16.96
CA LEU A 178 6.08 0.62 -17.00
C LEU A 178 5.49 0.05 -18.30
N ILE A 179 6.05 0.45 -19.45
CA ILE A 179 5.61 -0.04 -20.77
C ILE A 179 5.70 -1.56 -20.82
N GLU A 180 6.84 -2.12 -20.41
CA GLU A 180 7.06 -3.55 -20.44
C GLU A 180 6.14 -4.30 -19.47
N GLY A 181 5.90 -3.74 -18.28
CA GLY A 181 4.97 -4.27 -17.31
C GLY A 181 3.53 -4.32 -17.85
N LEU A 182 3.07 -3.25 -18.50
CA LEU A 182 1.73 -3.19 -19.08
C LEU A 182 1.55 -4.15 -20.27
N ARG A 183 2.54 -4.27 -21.17
CA ARG A 183 2.46 -5.21 -22.30
C ARG A 183 2.28 -6.65 -21.83
N ARG A 184 3.04 -7.04 -20.80
CA ARG A 184 3.06 -8.40 -20.23
C ARG A 184 1.84 -8.72 -19.37
N LEU A 185 0.91 -7.80 -19.15
CA LEU A 185 -0.33 -8.06 -18.42
C LEU A 185 -1.18 -9.19 -19.01
N ALA A 186 -1.14 -9.31 -20.34
CA ALA A 186 -1.88 -10.33 -21.07
C ALA A 186 -1.16 -11.70 -21.08
N GLU A 187 0.09 -11.78 -20.58
CA GLU A 187 0.88 -13.01 -20.57
C GLU A 187 0.68 -13.80 -19.26
N PRO A 188 0.67 -15.15 -19.29
CA PRO A 188 0.58 -15.98 -18.09
C PRO A 188 1.74 -15.73 -17.11
N ALA A 189 1.42 -15.65 -15.83
CA ALA A 189 2.28 -15.22 -14.72
C ALA A 189 3.70 -15.81 -14.71
N GLY A 190 4.70 -14.95 -14.46
CA GLY A 190 6.09 -15.38 -14.23
C GLY A 190 7.17 -14.29 -14.24
N ASN A 191 6.85 -13.03 -14.54
CA ASN A 191 7.87 -12.00 -14.67
C ASN A 191 7.97 -11.08 -13.43
N ALA A 192 9.09 -11.16 -12.72
CA ALA A 192 9.39 -10.32 -11.56
C ALA A 192 9.36 -8.81 -11.86
N VAL A 193 9.65 -8.41 -13.11
CA VAL A 193 9.61 -7.00 -13.56
C VAL A 193 8.18 -6.50 -13.67
N ALA A 194 7.26 -7.34 -14.18
CA ALA A 194 5.84 -7.00 -14.22
C ALA A 194 5.30 -6.87 -12.79
N GLU A 195 5.59 -7.81 -11.89
CA GLU A 195 5.14 -7.72 -10.49
C GLU A 195 5.70 -6.49 -9.75
N ALA A 196 6.93 -6.05 -10.05
CA ALA A 196 7.48 -4.80 -9.51
C ALA A 196 6.77 -3.55 -10.06
N ALA A 197 6.51 -3.51 -11.37
CA ALA A 197 5.74 -2.45 -12.01
C ALA A 197 4.31 -2.36 -11.47
N PHE A 198 3.69 -3.52 -11.27
CA PHE A 198 2.39 -3.67 -10.65
C PHE A 198 2.41 -3.25 -9.18
N SER A 199 3.42 -3.59 -8.38
CA SER A 199 3.46 -3.23 -6.94
C SER A 199 3.31 -1.73 -6.66
N VAL A 200 3.83 -0.86 -7.54
CA VAL A 200 3.71 0.60 -7.38
C VAL A 200 2.34 1.11 -7.79
N LEU A 201 1.84 0.69 -8.96
CA LEU A 201 0.51 1.05 -9.47
C LEU A 201 -0.64 0.44 -8.66
N LEU A 202 -0.46 -0.80 -8.17
CA LEU A 202 -1.43 -1.53 -7.35
C LEU A 202 -1.59 -0.96 -5.95
N GLY A 203 -0.68 -0.08 -5.51
CA GLY A 203 -0.88 0.71 -4.31
C GLY A 203 -2.05 1.70 -4.42
N PHE A 204 -2.50 1.98 -5.65
CA PHE A 204 -3.54 2.96 -5.96
C PHE A 204 -4.72 2.39 -6.74
N VAL A 205 -4.51 1.36 -7.57
CA VAL A 205 -5.52 0.80 -8.46
C VAL A 205 -5.57 -0.72 -8.36
N ASP A 206 -6.77 -1.31 -8.36
CA ASP A 206 -6.86 -2.76 -8.35
C ASP A 206 -6.37 -3.38 -9.68
N ARG A 207 -5.85 -4.61 -9.62
CA ARG A 207 -5.25 -5.28 -10.78
C ARG A 207 -6.26 -5.48 -11.92
N GLU A 208 -7.50 -5.80 -11.59
CA GLU A 208 -8.54 -6.06 -12.57
C GLU A 208 -8.86 -4.79 -13.38
N THR A 209 -8.89 -3.63 -12.73
CA THR A 209 -9.03 -2.33 -13.39
C THR A 209 -7.88 -2.07 -14.36
N VAL A 210 -6.62 -2.26 -13.94
CA VAL A 210 -5.49 -2.03 -14.83
C VAL A 210 -5.53 -2.97 -16.04
N VAL A 211 -5.81 -4.26 -15.83
CA VAL A 211 -5.89 -5.26 -16.91
C VAL A 211 -7.00 -4.91 -17.91
N ARG A 212 -8.20 -4.56 -17.43
CA ARG A 212 -9.33 -4.22 -18.30
C ARG A 212 -9.07 -2.93 -19.08
N VAL A 213 -8.57 -1.89 -18.41
CA VAL A 213 -8.22 -0.61 -19.08
C VAL A 213 -7.14 -0.82 -20.13
N GLU A 214 -6.11 -1.60 -19.82
CA GLU A 214 -5.03 -1.89 -20.76
C GLU A 214 -5.54 -2.61 -22.01
N ALA A 215 -6.41 -3.62 -21.84
CA ALA A 215 -7.02 -4.35 -22.95
C ALA A 215 -7.83 -3.43 -23.88
N GLU A 216 -8.66 -2.55 -23.32
CA GLU A 216 -9.48 -1.62 -24.12
C GLU A 216 -8.61 -0.56 -24.82
N VAL A 217 -7.61 0.00 -24.14
CA VAL A 217 -6.67 0.96 -24.75
C VAL A 217 -5.88 0.30 -25.88
N ARG A 218 -5.42 -0.95 -25.69
CA ARG A 218 -4.71 -1.73 -26.71
C ARG A 218 -5.60 -1.98 -27.92
N ALA A 219 -6.85 -2.41 -27.71
CA ALA A 219 -7.81 -2.67 -28.76
C ALA A 219 -8.12 -1.40 -29.58
N LEU A 220 -8.30 -0.25 -28.91
CA LEU A 220 -8.45 1.04 -29.58
C LEU A 220 -7.20 1.39 -30.38
N ASN A 221 -6.02 1.26 -29.79
CA ASN A 221 -4.76 1.68 -30.42
C ASN A 221 -4.49 0.94 -31.73
N HIS A 222 -4.88 -0.34 -31.82
CA HIS A 222 -4.79 -1.13 -33.06
C HIS A 222 -5.73 -0.65 -34.18
N ARG A 223 -6.81 0.05 -33.85
CA ARG A 223 -7.83 0.54 -34.79
C ARG A 223 -7.66 2.00 -35.16
N LEU A 224 -6.80 2.75 -34.46
CA LEU A 224 -6.53 4.14 -34.77
C LEU A 224 -5.88 4.28 -36.16
N PRO A 225 -6.23 5.30 -36.95
CA PRO A 225 -5.56 5.57 -38.23
C PRO A 225 -4.05 5.77 -38.09
N GLN A 226 -3.64 6.33 -36.94
CA GLN A 226 -2.25 6.47 -36.53
C GLN A 226 -2.13 5.90 -35.12
N PRO A 227 -1.53 4.71 -34.95
CA PRO A 227 -1.29 4.14 -33.64
C PRO A 227 -0.43 5.06 -32.78
N MET A 228 -0.75 5.14 -31.50
CA MET A 228 0.03 5.82 -30.49
C MET A 228 1.37 5.10 -30.28
N ALA A 229 2.41 5.87 -29.97
CA ALA A 229 3.65 5.33 -29.41
C ALA A 229 3.36 4.61 -28.08
N ASP A 230 4.16 3.59 -27.76
CA ASP A 230 3.97 2.77 -26.58
C ASP A 230 3.94 3.56 -25.27
N GLY A 231 4.81 4.57 -25.14
CA GLY A 231 4.82 5.45 -23.97
C GLY A 231 3.52 6.25 -23.82
N SER A 232 2.94 6.71 -24.92
CA SER A 232 1.65 7.42 -24.91
C SER A 232 0.50 6.48 -24.54
N ALA A 233 0.51 5.25 -25.05
CA ALA A 233 -0.47 4.22 -24.69
C ALA A 233 -0.37 3.86 -23.20
N ALA A 234 0.84 3.60 -22.70
CA ALA A 234 1.10 3.31 -21.30
C ALA A 234 0.66 4.45 -20.38
N GLY A 235 0.98 5.70 -20.75
CA GLY A 235 0.53 6.89 -20.03
C GLY A 235 -1.00 6.97 -19.97
N LEU A 236 -1.69 6.71 -21.09
CA LEU A 236 -3.15 6.69 -21.13
C LEU A 236 -3.74 5.63 -20.20
N VAL A 237 -3.19 4.42 -20.18
CA VAL A 237 -3.61 3.35 -19.26
C VAL A 237 -3.48 3.79 -17.80
N VAL A 238 -2.33 4.36 -17.40
CA VAL A 238 -2.11 4.85 -16.04
C VAL A 238 -3.12 5.95 -15.68
N HIS A 239 -3.32 6.93 -16.56
CA HIS A 239 -4.24 8.03 -16.30
C HIS A 239 -5.71 7.57 -16.20
N LEU A 240 -6.14 6.64 -17.06
CA LEU A 240 -7.50 6.09 -17.03
C LEU A 240 -7.74 5.22 -15.80
N ALA A 241 -6.82 4.30 -15.51
CA ALA A 241 -6.88 3.42 -14.34
C ALA A 241 -6.99 4.24 -13.05
N LEU A 242 -6.18 5.29 -12.93
CA LEU A 242 -6.26 6.20 -11.79
C LEU A 242 -7.55 7.02 -11.77
N ALA A 243 -8.00 7.55 -12.92
CA ALA A 243 -9.25 8.32 -13.00
C ALA A 243 -10.45 7.48 -12.53
N ILE A 244 -10.51 6.20 -12.89
CA ILE A 244 -11.56 5.27 -12.47
C ILE A 244 -11.57 5.08 -10.95
N GLU A 245 -10.41 4.86 -10.35
CA GLU A 245 -10.32 4.72 -8.89
C GLU A 245 -10.75 5.98 -8.15
N ARG A 246 -10.40 7.15 -8.68
CA ARG A 246 -10.84 8.42 -8.10
C ARG A 246 -12.35 8.62 -8.23
N LEU A 247 -12.94 8.26 -9.38
CA LEU A 247 -14.39 8.27 -9.55
C LEU A 247 -15.10 7.31 -8.58
N ARG A 248 -14.56 6.10 -8.38
CA ARG A 248 -15.08 5.13 -7.39
C ARG A 248 -14.98 5.65 -5.95
N ALA A 249 -13.96 6.45 -5.65
CA ALA A 249 -13.80 7.13 -4.36
C ALA A 249 -14.75 8.34 -4.18
N GLY A 250 -15.58 8.66 -5.17
CA GLY A 250 -16.50 9.81 -5.15
C GLY A 250 -15.84 11.14 -5.50
N GLU A 251 -14.60 11.11 -6.00
CA GLU A 251 -13.82 12.30 -6.34
C GLU A 251 -14.05 12.69 -7.79
N ALA A 252 -15.05 13.55 -8.01
CA ALA A 252 -15.46 13.97 -9.35
C ALA A 252 -14.37 14.78 -10.08
N ILE A 253 -14.18 14.46 -11.35
CA ILE A 253 -13.31 15.23 -12.24
C ILE A 253 -14.10 16.44 -12.75
N HIS A 254 -13.64 17.64 -12.38
CA HIS A 254 -14.19 18.87 -12.93
C HIS A 254 -13.41 19.31 -14.17
N ILE A 255 -14.11 19.42 -15.29
CA ILE A 255 -13.59 19.97 -16.55
C ILE A 255 -14.39 21.24 -16.86
N PRO A 256 -13.73 22.38 -17.13
CA PRO A 256 -14.43 23.60 -17.53
C PRO A 256 -15.28 23.37 -18.78
N ALA A 257 -16.49 23.96 -18.81
CA ALA A 257 -17.44 23.74 -19.91
C ALA A 257 -16.86 24.13 -21.27
N GLU A 258 -16.18 25.27 -21.35
CA GLU A 258 -15.53 25.74 -22.59
C GLU A 258 -14.47 24.75 -23.10
N THR A 259 -13.66 24.19 -22.20
CA THR A 259 -12.69 23.15 -22.55
C THR A 259 -13.39 21.91 -23.07
N LEU A 260 -14.45 21.46 -22.39
CA LEU A 260 -15.22 20.29 -22.82
C LEU A 260 -15.86 20.48 -24.20
N GLU A 261 -16.41 21.66 -24.47
CA GLU A 261 -16.98 22.01 -25.76
C GLU A 261 -15.93 22.01 -26.88
N SER A 262 -14.75 22.57 -26.62
CA SER A 262 -13.66 22.54 -27.59
C SER A 262 -13.19 21.11 -27.90
N LEU A 263 -13.11 20.25 -26.87
CA LEU A 263 -12.72 18.85 -27.03
C LEU A 263 -13.77 18.06 -27.82
N ARG A 264 -15.06 18.35 -27.66
CA ARG A 264 -16.14 17.70 -28.43
C ARG A 264 -16.04 17.89 -29.94
N GLN A 265 -15.34 18.94 -30.37
CA GLN A 265 -15.18 19.26 -31.78
C GLN A 265 -13.98 18.56 -32.43
N THR A 266 -13.13 17.88 -31.64
CA THR A 266 -11.96 17.19 -32.18
C THR A 266 -12.32 15.81 -32.71
N ARG A 267 -11.49 15.27 -33.60
CA ARG A 267 -11.67 13.92 -34.14
C ARG A 267 -11.46 12.86 -33.04
N GLU A 268 -10.59 13.15 -32.09
CA GLU A 268 -10.23 12.29 -30.97
C GLU A 268 -11.40 12.07 -30.01
N TRP A 269 -12.36 13.01 -29.94
CA TRP A 269 -13.55 12.87 -29.10
C TRP A 269 -14.32 11.58 -29.36
N GLN A 270 -14.45 11.19 -30.63
CA GLN A 270 -15.18 9.97 -31.01
C GLN A 270 -14.51 8.72 -30.43
N TYR A 271 -13.18 8.63 -30.55
CA TYR A 271 -12.41 7.52 -29.99
C TYR A 271 -12.43 7.52 -28.46
N ALA A 272 -12.34 8.70 -27.83
CA ALA A 272 -12.42 8.83 -26.38
C ALA A 272 -13.79 8.42 -25.84
N ALA A 273 -14.88 8.77 -26.53
CA ALA A 273 -16.23 8.37 -26.17
C ALA A 273 -16.47 6.86 -26.34
N GLU A 274 -15.96 6.26 -27.43
CA GLU A 274 -15.99 4.80 -27.63
C GLU A 274 -15.25 4.07 -26.50
N LEU A 275 -14.02 4.50 -26.22
CA LEU A 275 -13.19 3.93 -25.16
C LEU A 275 -13.84 4.07 -23.78
N ALA A 276 -14.40 5.23 -23.47
CA ALA A 276 -15.13 5.44 -22.22
C ALA A 276 -16.30 4.47 -22.07
N GLY A 277 -17.08 4.25 -23.15
CA GLY A 277 -18.17 3.27 -23.16
C GLY A 277 -17.69 1.84 -22.94
N GLN A 278 -16.62 1.43 -23.63
CA GLN A 278 -16.00 0.10 -23.49
C GLN A 278 -15.48 -0.13 -22.08
N VAL A 279 -14.71 0.80 -21.55
CA VAL A 279 -14.16 0.74 -20.19
C VAL A 279 -15.27 0.71 -19.13
N SER A 280 -16.33 1.53 -19.30
CA SER A 280 -17.47 1.56 -18.39
C SER A 280 -18.21 0.22 -18.38
N ALA A 281 -18.47 -0.36 -19.56
CA ALA A 281 -19.10 -1.66 -19.68
C ALA A 281 -18.23 -2.78 -19.11
N ALA A 282 -16.92 -2.76 -19.44
CA ALA A 282 -15.95 -3.73 -18.97
C ALA A 282 -15.86 -3.70 -17.45
N LEU A 283 -15.95 -2.55 -16.79
CA LEU A 283 -15.79 -2.41 -15.33
C LEU A 283 -17.11 -2.31 -14.54
N GLY A 284 -18.25 -2.37 -15.22
CA GLY A 284 -19.57 -2.22 -14.58
C GLY A 284 -19.80 -0.84 -13.94
N LEU A 285 -19.16 0.20 -14.48
CA LEU A 285 -19.35 1.58 -14.03
C LEU A 285 -20.67 2.12 -14.62
N ARG A 286 -21.43 2.88 -13.82
CA ARG A 286 -22.69 3.51 -14.21
C ARG A 286 -22.54 5.03 -14.27
#